data_AF-A0A355FSS3-F1
#
_entry.id   AF-A0A355FSS3-F1
#
_cell.length_a   1.000
_cell.length_b   1.000
_cell.length_c   1.000
_cell.angle_alpha   90.00
_cell.angle_beta   90.00
_cell.angle_gamma   90.00
#
_symmetry.space_group_name_H-M   'P 1'
#
loop_
_entity.id
_entity.type
_entity.pdbx_description
1 polymer ?
#
loop_
_entity_poly.entity_id
_entity_poly.type
_entity_poly.pdbx_seq_one_letter_code
_entity_poly.pdbx_strand_id
1 'polypeptide(L)'
;MKVFFQHLKQTTSSNDIASTWLKQADPGSACVVTTEEQTGGRGQRGRTWDQQAALDLAWSMAIKWPVDGRGESKIPEPILFNKAIAVAIWTMVDSLIPAPGLTGIKWPNDILIRQDGNQIAWQKCAGMLIENVWKGER
;
A
#
# COMPACT_ATOMS: atom_id res chain seq x y z
N MET A 1 -18.28 3.52 -6.88
CA MET A 1 -17.22 4.26 -6.14
C MET A 1 -16.50 5.13 -7.14
N LYS A 2 -16.47 6.46 -6.93
CA LYS A 2 -15.70 7.38 -7.77
C LYS A 2 -14.23 7.28 -7.39
N VAL A 3 -13.34 7.18 -8.37
CA VAL A 3 -11.88 7.10 -8.14
C VAL A 3 -11.22 8.36 -8.70
N PHE A 4 -10.48 9.06 -7.86
CA PHE A 4 -9.63 10.17 -8.25
C PHE A 4 -8.20 9.69 -8.45
N PHE A 5 -7.48 10.25 -9.41
CA PHE A 5 -6.09 9.91 -9.68
C PHE A 5 -5.24 11.18 -9.65
N GLN A 6 -4.11 11.11 -8.95
CA GLN A 6 -3.12 12.18 -8.88
C GLN A 6 -1.72 11.61 -9.06
N HIS A 7 -0.99 12.17 -10.01
CA HIS A 7 0.43 11.88 -10.19
C HIS A 7 1.27 13.08 -9.76
N LEU A 8 2.37 12.82 -9.06
CA LEU A 8 3.33 13.81 -8.59
C LEU A 8 4.72 13.44 -9.09
N LYS A 9 5.54 14.43 -9.43
CA LYS A 9 6.95 14.16 -9.72
C LYS A 9 7.70 13.75 -8.45
N GLN A 10 7.45 14.46 -7.35
CA GLN A 10 8.10 14.21 -6.07
C GLN A 10 7.12 14.54 -4.93
N THR A 11 7.22 13.81 -3.83
CA THR A 11 6.55 14.11 -2.57
C THR A 11 7.39 13.60 -1.40
N THR A 12 7.06 13.97 -0.17
CA THR A 12 7.67 13.34 1.01
C THR A 12 7.13 11.92 1.18
N SER A 13 5.80 11.74 1.11
CA SER A 13 5.14 10.45 1.18
C SER A 13 3.80 10.48 0.42
N SER A 14 3.59 9.52 -0.47
CA SER A 14 2.30 9.35 -1.15
C SER A 14 1.15 9.05 -0.15
N ASN A 15 1.45 8.39 0.97
CA ASN A 15 0.48 8.11 2.04
C ASN A 15 -0.01 9.39 2.71
N ASP A 16 0.85 10.42 2.85
CA ASP A 16 0.47 11.70 3.45
C ASP A 16 -0.48 12.50 2.56
N ILE A 17 -0.25 12.46 1.24
CA ILE A 17 -1.16 13.06 0.27
C ILE A 17 -2.51 12.35 0.30
N ALA A 18 -2.49 11.01 0.29
CA ALA A 18 -3.70 10.18 0.35
C ALA A 18 -4.49 10.39 1.67
N SER A 19 -3.78 10.49 2.80
CA SER A 19 -4.36 10.78 4.12
C SER A 19 -4.97 12.18 4.20
N THR A 20 -4.31 13.17 3.59
CA THR A 20 -4.86 14.53 3.49
C THR A 20 -6.14 14.56 2.66
N TRP A 21 -6.17 13.85 1.52
CA TRP A 21 -7.36 13.71 0.70
C TRP A 21 -8.53 13.08 1.46
N LEU A 22 -8.29 12.05 2.29
CA LEU A 22 -9.33 11.40 3.12
C LEU A 22 -10.07 12.35 4.06
N LYS A 23 -9.45 13.46 4.48
CA LYS A 23 -10.08 14.45 5.38
C LYS A 23 -11.21 15.21 4.70
N GLN A 24 -11.15 15.37 3.38
CA GLN A 24 -12.09 16.16 2.58
C GLN A 24 -12.96 15.30 1.66
N ALA A 25 -12.61 14.02 1.46
CA ALA A 25 -13.32 13.12 0.58
C ALA A 25 -14.74 12.78 1.04
N ASP A 26 -15.67 12.73 0.09
CA ASP A 26 -17.01 12.22 0.28
C ASP A 26 -17.00 10.71 0.55
N PRO A 27 -17.88 10.19 1.43
CA PRO A 27 -18.07 8.75 1.62
C PRO A 27 -18.34 8.02 0.30
N GLY A 28 -17.72 6.85 0.12
CA GLY A 28 -17.85 6.07 -1.12
C GLY A 28 -16.96 6.55 -2.27
N SER A 29 -15.94 7.35 -1.96
CA SER A 29 -14.89 7.78 -2.90
C SER A 29 -13.57 7.06 -2.61
N ALA A 30 -12.73 6.96 -3.63
CA ALA A 30 -11.33 6.53 -3.49
C ALA A 30 -10.39 7.48 -4.24
N CYS A 31 -9.12 7.48 -3.84
CA CYS A 31 -8.05 8.22 -4.50
C CYS A 31 -6.83 7.33 -4.66
N VAL A 32 -6.15 7.46 -5.80
CA VAL A 32 -4.85 6.86 -6.06
C VAL A 32 -3.86 8.00 -6.27
N VAL A 33 -2.79 7.97 -5.48
CA VAL A 33 -1.67 8.90 -5.58
C VAL A 33 -0.45 8.11 -6.04
N THR A 34 0.22 8.56 -7.09
CA THR A 34 1.50 8.00 -7.54
C THR A 34 2.58 9.07 -7.51
N THR A 35 3.83 8.66 -7.32
CA THR A 35 4.98 9.58 -7.37
C THR A 35 6.19 8.92 -8.02
N GLU A 36 6.99 9.69 -8.76
CA GLU A 36 8.27 9.20 -9.29
C GLU A 36 9.32 9.06 -8.17
N GLU A 37 9.22 9.89 -7.12
CA GLU A 37 10.16 9.92 -5.99
C GLU A 37 9.47 10.26 -4.66
N GLN A 38 9.86 9.57 -3.59
CA GLN A 38 9.55 9.89 -2.20
C GLN A 38 10.83 10.26 -1.45
N THR A 39 10.89 11.47 -0.91
CA THR A 39 12.05 11.95 -0.13
C THR A 39 11.92 11.66 1.37
N GLY A 40 10.75 11.24 1.83
CA GLY A 40 10.44 10.96 3.24
C GLY A 40 9.60 9.69 3.38
N GLY A 41 9.90 8.67 2.58
CA GLY A 41 9.15 7.42 2.57
C GLY A 41 9.09 6.76 3.96
N ARG A 42 7.93 6.16 4.27
CA ARG A 42 7.66 5.53 5.57
C ARG A 42 7.45 4.04 5.42
N GLY A 43 7.98 3.30 6.39
CA GLY A 43 7.71 1.89 6.63
C GLY A 43 6.98 1.67 7.97
N GLN A 44 6.65 0.42 8.25
CA GLN A 44 6.04 0.06 9.52
C GLN A 44 6.96 0.34 10.71
N ARG A 45 6.36 0.61 11.88
CA ARG A 45 7.08 0.78 13.17
C ARG A 45 8.15 1.87 13.12
N GLY A 46 7.86 2.98 12.43
CA GLY A 46 8.75 4.14 12.34
C GLY A 46 10.00 3.93 11.47
N ARG A 47 10.08 2.83 10.70
CA ARG A 47 11.16 2.65 9.72
C ARG A 47 10.99 3.62 8.57
N THR A 48 12.10 3.95 7.93
CA THR A 48 12.10 4.68 6.66
C THR A 48 11.89 3.72 5.49
N TRP A 49 11.27 4.21 4.43
CA TRP A 49 11.23 3.56 3.13
C TRP A 49 12.11 4.38 2.20
N ASP A 50 13.23 3.80 1.81
CA ASP A 50 14.12 4.39 0.82
C ASP A 50 13.62 4.07 -0.59
N GLN A 51 13.78 5.02 -1.51
CA GLN A 51 13.32 4.89 -2.88
C GLN A 51 14.37 5.45 -3.84
N GLN A 52 14.62 4.73 -4.93
CA GLN A 52 15.33 5.26 -6.07
C GLN A 52 14.33 5.77 -7.12
N ALA A 53 14.44 7.04 -7.46
CA ALA A 53 13.56 7.68 -8.45
C ALA A 53 13.58 6.90 -9.78
N ALA A 54 12.39 6.68 -10.35
CA ALA A 54 12.17 5.94 -11.60
C ALA A 54 12.60 4.45 -11.62
N LEU A 55 13.18 3.92 -10.55
CA LEU A 55 13.51 2.49 -10.40
C LEU A 55 12.52 1.74 -9.51
N ASP A 56 11.89 2.46 -8.58
CA ASP A 56 10.88 1.95 -7.68
C ASP A 56 9.51 2.57 -7.96
N LEU A 57 8.46 1.76 -7.82
CA LEU A 57 7.08 2.25 -7.88
C LEU A 57 6.61 2.68 -6.48
N ALA A 58 6.35 3.97 -6.30
CA ALA A 58 5.73 4.50 -5.09
C ALA A 58 4.31 5.02 -5.37
N TRP A 59 3.34 4.45 -4.67
CA TRP A 59 1.95 4.86 -4.77
C TRP A 59 1.17 4.55 -3.49
N SER A 60 0.02 5.20 -3.34
CA SER A 60 -0.91 5.00 -2.24
C SER A 60 -2.34 5.00 -2.76
N MET A 61 -3.18 4.15 -2.18
CA MET A 61 -4.63 4.17 -2.42
C MET A 61 -5.35 4.50 -1.12
N ALA A 62 -6.13 5.57 -1.15
CA ALA A 62 -7.02 5.96 -0.07
C ALA A 62 -8.46 5.58 -0.41
N ILE A 63 -9.16 4.98 0.54
CA ILE A 63 -10.59 4.64 0.41
C ILE A 63 -11.35 5.31 1.53
N LYS A 64 -12.28 6.20 1.18
CA LYS A 64 -13.26 6.76 2.12
C LYS A 64 -14.46 5.83 2.15
N TRP A 65 -14.49 4.93 3.13
CA TRP A 65 -15.55 3.93 3.25
C TRP A 65 -16.95 4.60 3.30
N PRO A 66 -17.95 4.03 2.63
CA PRO A 66 -19.33 4.49 2.77
C PRO A 66 -19.78 4.45 4.23
N VAL A 67 -20.69 5.35 4.55
CA VAL A 67 -21.35 5.42 5.86
C VAL A 67 -22.83 5.13 5.62
N ASP A 68 -23.43 4.31 6.46
CA ASP A 68 -24.85 3.99 6.37
C ASP A 68 -25.73 5.11 6.97
N GLY A 69 -27.05 4.95 6.89
CA GLY A 69 -28.01 5.92 7.42
C GLY A 69 -27.96 6.12 8.96
N ARG A 70 -27.16 5.33 9.68
CA ARG A 70 -26.94 5.44 11.14
C ARG A 70 -25.61 6.09 11.48
N GLY A 71 -24.82 6.49 10.48
CA GLY A 71 -23.48 7.02 10.72
C GLY A 71 -22.40 5.95 10.88
N GLU A 72 -22.74 4.67 10.67
CA GLU A 72 -21.78 3.56 10.81
C GLU A 72 -21.09 3.26 9.49
N SER A 73 -19.78 3.08 9.51
CA SER A 73 -19.01 2.71 8.33
C SER A 73 -18.71 1.22 8.31
N LYS A 74 -18.96 0.55 7.19
CA LYS A 74 -18.58 -0.85 6.96
C LYS A 74 -17.10 -0.94 6.58
N ILE A 75 -16.24 -0.74 7.57
CA ILE A 75 -14.79 -0.85 7.41
C ILE A 75 -14.40 -2.33 7.49
N PRO A 76 -13.57 -2.85 6.58
CA PRO A 76 -13.03 -4.20 6.67
C PRO A 76 -12.30 -4.43 7.99
N GLU A 77 -12.32 -5.68 8.49
CA GLU A 77 -11.49 -6.06 9.62
C GLU A 77 -10.00 -5.82 9.26
N PRO A 78 -9.26 -5.00 10.03
CA PRO A 78 -7.94 -4.51 9.61
C PRO A 78 -6.90 -5.61 9.33
N ILE A 79 -6.91 -6.69 10.11
CA ILE A 79 -5.94 -7.78 9.94
C ILE A 79 -6.23 -8.53 8.65
N LEU A 80 -7.49 -8.92 8.42
CA LEU A 80 -7.92 -9.61 7.21
C LEU A 80 -7.70 -8.74 5.97
N PHE A 81 -7.99 -7.44 6.06
CA PHE A 81 -7.75 -6.49 4.98
C PHE A 81 -6.27 -6.43 4.61
N ASN A 82 -5.39 -6.24 5.59
CA ASN A 82 -3.94 -6.22 5.36
C ASN A 82 -3.45 -7.54 4.73
N LYS A 83 -3.97 -8.68 5.20
CA LYS A 83 -3.62 -9.98 4.62
C LYS A 83 -4.09 -10.12 3.17
N ALA A 84 -5.31 -9.69 2.87
CA ALA A 84 -5.86 -9.74 1.52
C ALA A 84 -5.02 -8.88 0.54
N ILE A 85 -4.60 -7.68 0.96
CA ILE A 85 -3.73 -6.83 0.14
C ILE A 85 -2.34 -7.45 -0.05
N ALA A 86 -1.76 -8.06 1.01
CA ALA A 86 -0.48 -8.77 0.90
C ALA A 86 -0.52 -9.88 -0.15
N VAL A 87 -1.59 -10.69 -0.11
CA VAL A 87 -1.80 -11.79 -1.06
C VAL A 87 -2.05 -11.25 -2.47
N ALA A 88 -2.81 -10.17 -2.62
CA ALA A 88 -3.09 -9.57 -3.94
C ALA A 88 -1.81 -9.04 -4.60
N ILE A 89 -0.97 -8.32 -3.86
CA ILE A 89 0.31 -7.81 -4.37
C ILE A 89 1.28 -8.97 -4.65
N TRP A 90 1.37 -9.95 -3.75
CA TRP A 90 2.16 -11.15 -3.98
C TRP A 90 1.75 -11.88 -5.26
N THR A 91 0.44 -12.08 -5.47
CA THR A 91 -0.09 -12.75 -6.67
C THR A 91 0.31 -12.01 -7.95
N MET A 92 0.25 -10.68 -7.93
CA MET A 92 0.70 -9.87 -9.06
C MET A 92 2.21 -10.03 -9.29
N VAL A 93 3.03 -9.93 -8.24
CA VAL A 93 4.49 -10.10 -8.34
C VAL A 93 4.83 -11.50 -8.85
N ASP A 94 4.22 -12.55 -8.29
CA ASP A 94 4.44 -13.94 -8.70
C ASP A 94 4.11 -14.17 -10.17
N SER A 95 3.05 -13.53 -10.69
CA SER A 95 2.69 -13.61 -12.11
C SER A 95 3.72 -13.01 -13.07
N LEU A 96 4.62 -12.16 -12.57
CA LEU A 96 5.70 -11.54 -13.34
C LEU A 96 7.01 -12.32 -13.26
N ILE A 97 7.11 -13.31 -12.36
CA ILE A 97 8.34 -14.09 -12.15
C ILE A 97 8.27 -15.39 -12.99
N PRO A 98 9.32 -15.72 -13.75
CA PRO A 98 9.26 -16.78 -14.76
C PRO A 98 9.18 -18.21 -14.21
N ALA A 99 9.37 -18.41 -12.90
CA ALA A 99 9.37 -19.73 -12.30
C ALA A 99 8.67 -19.75 -10.91
N PRO A 100 7.94 -20.83 -10.60
CA PRO A 100 7.21 -20.96 -9.35
C PRO A 100 8.16 -21.11 -8.15
N GLY A 101 7.70 -20.70 -6.97
CA GLY A 101 8.44 -20.87 -5.71
C GLY A 101 9.62 -19.91 -5.54
N LEU A 102 9.72 -18.88 -6.39
CA LEU A 102 10.72 -17.81 -6.30
C LEU A 102 10.20 -16.55 -5.61
N THR A 103 8.93 -16.52 -5.22
CA THR A 103 8.32 -15.41 -4.50
C THR A 103 7.76 -15.87 -3.15
N GLY A 104 7.61 -14.95 -2.20
CA GLY A 104 7.04 -15.25 -0.90
C GLY A 104 6.55 -14.02 -0.16
N ILE A 105 5.74 -14.24 0.88
CA ILE A 105 5.27 -13.18 1.78
C ILE A 105 5.97 -13.36 3.12
N LYS A 106 6.74 -12.36 3.54
CA LYS A 106 7.13 -12.21 4.93
C LYS A 106 6.07 -11.38 5.63
N TRP A 107 5.23 -12.08 6.40
CA TRP A 107 4.10 -11.46 7.06
C TRP A 107 4.53 -10.32 8.01
N PRO A 108 3.75 -9.23 8.07
CA PRO A 108 2.49 -9.04 7.37
C PRO A 108 2.56 -8.26 6.04
N ASN A 109 3.73 -7.75 5.64
CA ASN A 109 3.79 -6.60 4.73
C ASN A 109 4.97 -6.58 3.73
N ASP A 110 5.83 -7.60 3.75
CA ASP A 110 7.01 -7.65 2.89
C ASP A 110 6.81 -8.74 1.82
N ILE A 111 6.99 -8.37 0.54
CA ILE A 111 7.05 -9.33 -0.56
C ILE A 111 8.52 -9.60 -0.84
N LEU A 112 8.85 -10.89 -0.90
CA LEU A 112 10.19 -11.38 -1.09
C LEU A 112 10.32 -12.08 -2.44
N ILE A 113 11.48 -11.94 -3.06
CA ILE A 113 11.91 -12.70 -4.22
C ILE A 113 13.23 -13.40 -3.92
N ARG A 114 13.52 -14.45 -4.66
CA ARG A 114 14.85 -15.08 -4.73
C ARG A 114 15.14 -15.49 -6.16
N GLN A 115 16.42 -15.64 -6.47
CA GLN A 115 16.82 -16.22 -7.74
C GLN A 115 16.67 -17.75 -7.70
N ASP A 116 16.53 -18.34 -8.89
CA ASP A 116 16.56 -19.79 -9.04
C ASP A 116 17.96 -20.34 -8.70
N GLY A 117 18.00 -21.48 -8.01
CA GLY A 117 19.21 -22.06 -7.43
C GLY A 117 19.21 -22.12 -5.89
N ASN A 118 19.79 -23.18 -5.34
CA ASN A 118 19.63 -23.57 -3.94
C ASN A 118 20.34 -22.68 -2.89
N GLN A 119 20.99 -21.58 -3.27
CA GLN A 119 21.89 -20.86 -2.36
C GLN A 119 21.67 -19.34 -2.24
N ILE A 120 20.64 -18.77 -2.86
CA ILE A 120 20.40 -17.32 -2.80
C ILE A 120 19.35 -16.99 -1.73
N ALA A 121 19.72 -16.07 -0.83
CA ALA A 121 18.84 -15.59 0.23
C ALA A 121 17.65 -14.81 -0.34
N TRP A 122 16.51 -14.90 0.35
CA TRP A 122 15.34 -14.08 0.05
C TRP A 122 15.65 -12.59 0.20
N GLN A 123 15.28 -11.80 -0.79
CA GLN A 123 15.42 -10.34 -0.80
C GLN A 123 14.05 -9.69 -0.90
N LYS A 124 13.89 -8.54 -0.25
CA LYS A 124 12.63 -7.80 -0.28
C LYS A 124 12.52 -7.03 -1.59
N CYS A 125 11.45 -7.27 -2.35
CA CYS A 125 11.15 -6.54 -3.59
C CYS A 125 10.03 -5.51 -3.43
N ALA A 126 9.14 -5.69 -2.46
CA ALA A 126 8.06 -4.73 -2.19
C ALA A 126 7.74 -4.68 -0.70
N GLY A 127 7.22 -3.53 -0.27
CA GLY A 127 6.72 -3.31 1.07
C GLY A 127 5.37 -2.60 1.01
N MET A 128 4.53 -2.89 2.00
CA MET A 128 3.23 -2.23 2.15
C MET A 128 3.15 -1.49 3.48
N LEU A 129 2.46 -0.34 3.48
CA LEU A 129 2.12 0.41 4.68
C LEU A 129 0.64 0.82 4.64
N ILE A 130 -0.20 0.10 5.39
CA ILE A 130 -1.61 0.43 5.55
C ILE A 130 -1.79 1.24 6.83
N GLU A 131 -2.33 2.45 6.70
CA GLU A 131 -2.65 3.35 7.81
C GLU A 131 -4.17 3.55 7.88
N ASN A 132 -4.78 3.15 9.00
CA ASN A 132 -6.22 3.30 9.21
C ASN A 132 -6.51 4.58 10.00
N VAL A 133 -7.43 5.40 9.50
CA VAL A 133 -7.91 6.60 10.21
C VAL A 133 -9.35 6.36 10.67
N TRP A 134 -9.53 6.25 11.98
CA TRP A 134 -10.85 6.07 12.58
C TRP A 134 -11.38 7.41 13.06
N LYS A 135 -12.62 7.75 12.69
CA LYS A 135 -13.32 8.88 13.28
C LYS A 135 -14.01 8.37 14.55
N GLY A 136 -13.35 8.49 15.70
CA GLY A 136 -13.98 8.25 16.99
C GLY A 136 -14.62 9.53 17.51
N GLU A 137 -15.83 9.43 18.07
CA GLU A 137 -16.35 10.44 18.99
C GLU A 137 -15.44 10.46 20.23
N ARG A 138 -14.95 11.65 20.58
CA ARG A 138 -14.62 12.01 21.95
C ARG A 138 -15.74 12.91 22.45
#